data_AF-A0A4Q8L7N4-F1
#
_entry.id   AF-A0A4Q8L7N4-F1
#
_cell.length_a   1.000
_cell.length_b   1.000
_cell.length_c   1.000
_cell.angle_alpha   90.00
_cell.angle_beta   90.00
_cell.angle_gamma   90.00
#
_symmetry.space_group_name_H-M   'P 1'
#
loop_
_entity.id
_entity.type
_entity.pdbx_description
1 polymer ?
#
loop_
_entity_poly.entity_id
_entity_poly.type
_entity_poly.pdbx_seq_one_letter_code
_entity_poly.pdbx_strand_id
1 'polypeptide(L)'
;MSAFYDRMQATATRLIGRYGYAAQLKRAGAPTGPAYDPQPGQPTLHNCTVVETEYSLTNRDATLVQKGDKLGLISTAIDTAPLMSDQLMLADGTYNFVDLQPLSPGAQVLLYEFHCRK
;
A
#
# COMPACT_ATOMS: atom_id res chain seq x y z
N MET A 1 -22.04 -7.96 10.29
CA MET A 1 -21.47 -6.78 9.62
C MET A 1 -22.48 -5.65 9.68
N SER A 2 -22.06 -4.42 9.95
CA SER A 2 -22.98 -3.27 9.94
C SER A 2 -23.11 -2.75 8.50
N ALA A 3 -24.34 -2.61 8.00
CA ALA A 3 -24.63 -2.12 6.66
C ALA A 3 -24.04 -0.71 6.37
N PHE A 4 -23.65 0.03 7.42
CA PHE A 4 -22.96 1.30 7.30
C PHE A 4 -21.52 1.14 6.83
N TYR A 5 -20.76 0.19 7.40
CA TYR A 5 -19.37 -0.05 7.01
C TYR A 5 -19.25 -0.63 5.60
N ASP A 6 -20.19 -1.49 5.19
CA ASP A 6 -20.23 -2.01 3.82
C ASP A 6 -20.47 -0.90 2.78
N ARG A 7 -21.34 0.08 3.08
CA ARG A 7 -21.56 1.26 2.22
C ARG A 7 -20.35 2.17 2.18
N MET A 8 -19.64 2.35 3.30
CA MET A 8 -18.40 3.12 3.32
C MET A 8 -17.31 2.44 2.51
N GLN A 9 -17.13 1.12 2.64
CA GLN A 9 -16.19 0.37 1.83
C GLN A 9 -16.49 0.51 0.34
N ALA A 10 -17.75 0.30 -0.07
CA ALA A 10 -18.15 0.46 -1.46
C ALA A 10 -17.89 1.88 -2.00
N THR A 11 -18.10 2.90 -1.16
CA THR A 11 -17.81 4.29 -1.53
C THR A 11 -16.31 4.53 -1.67
N ALA A 12 -15.50 4.01 -0.73
CA ALA A 12 -14.05 4.10 -0.78
C ALA A 12 -13.47 3.41 -2.02
N THR A 13 -13.88 2.17 -2.30
CA THR A 13 -13.47 1.43 -3.51
C THR A 13 -13.86 2.20 -4.78
N ARG A 14 -15.05 2.80 -4.82
CA ARG A 14 -15.49 3.62 -5.97
C ARG A 14 -14.64 4.88 -6.14
N LEU A 15 -14.32 5.58 -5.06
CA LEU A 15 -13.49 6.79 -5.12
C LEU A 15 -12.05 6.47 -5.51
N ILE A 16 -11.48 5.40 -4.95
CA ILE A 16 -10.15 4.91 -5.33
C ILE A 16 -10.12 4.46 -6.79
N GLY A 17 -11.15 3.76 -7.27
CA GLY A 17 -11.26 3.42 -8.68
C GLY A 17 -11.44 4.61 -9.62
N ARG A 18 -12.03 5.71 -9.14
CA ARG A 18 -12.31 6.90 -9.96
C ARG A 18 -11.15 7.91 -9.99
N TYR A 19 -10.49 8.10 -8.87
CA TYR A 19 -9.44 9.13 -8.68
C TYR A 19 -8.05 8.53 -8.47
N GLY A 20 -7.97 7.24 -8.19
CA GLY A 20 -6.72 6.53 -8.11
C GLY A 20 -6.21 6.14 -9.48
N TYR A 21 -4.99 5.63 -9.48
CA TYR A 21 -4.32 5.13 -10.67
C TYR A 21 -3.82 3.70 -10.43
N ALA A 22 -3.56 2.98 -11.52
CA ALA A 22 -3.07 1.61 -11.46
C ALA A 22 -1.60 1.60 -11.00
N ALA A 23 -1.32 0.78 -9.99
CA ALA A 23 0.00 0.52 -9.45
C ALA A 23 0.21 -0.98 -9.31
N GLN A 24 1.44 -1.39 -9.04
CA GLN A 24 1.77 -2.80 -8.80
C GLN A 24 2.50 -2.96 -7.48
N LEU A 25 2.05 -3.91 -6.68
CA LEU A 25 2.74 -4.37 -5.50
C LEU A 25 3.66 -5.51 -5.89
N LYS A 26 4.96 -5.28 -5.76
CA LYS A 26 6.00 -6.26 -6.01
C LYS A 26 6.40 -6.88 -4.69
N ARG A 27 6.10 -8.16 -4.52
CA ARG A 27 6.56 -8.95 -3.40
C ARG A 27 7.79 -9.73 -3.84
N ALA A 28 8.89 -9.60 -3.08
CA ALA A 28 10.06 -10.44 -3.29
C ALA A 28 9.67 -11.90 -3.01
N GLY A 29 10.00 -12.81 -3.94
CA GLY A 29 9.79 -14.23 -3.72
C GLY A 29 10.64 -14.73 -2.55
N ALA A 30 10.15 -15.73 -1.82
CA ALA A 30 10.93 -16.37 -0.76
C ALA A 30 12.28 -16.85 -1.35
N PRO A 31 13.41 -16.60 -0.68
CA PRO A 31 14.71 -17.02 -1.19
C PRO A 31 14.73 -18.54 -1.34
N THR A 32 14.92 -19.00 -2.57
CA THR A 32 15.07 -20.42 -2.89
C THR A 32 16.55 -20.74 -2.95
N GLY A 33 17.06 -21.51 -2.00
CA GLY A 33 18.49 -21.89 -1.99
C GLY A 33 18.96 -22.42 -0.64
N PRO A 34 20.17 -23.00 -0.57
CA PRO A 34 20.78 -23.35 0.70
C PRO A 34 20.98 -22.10 1.57
N ALA A 35 21.01 -22.25 2.90
CA ALA A 35 21.23 -21.12 3.83
C ALA A 35 22.53 -20.34 3.59
N TYR A 36 23.48 -20.92 2.84
CA TYR A 36 24.75 -20.29 2.45
C TYR A 36 24.73 -19.59 1.07
N ASP A 37 23.69 -19.79 0.26
CA ASP A 37 23.50 -19.10 -1.04
C ASP A 37 22.00 -18.95 -1.38
N PRO A 38 21.30 -18.01 -0.72
CA PRO A 38 19.89 -17.77 -0.98
C PRO A 38 19.71 -17.11 -2.35
N GLN A 39 19.16 -17.83 -3.33
CA GLN A 39 18.76 -17.22 -4.61
C GLN A 39 17.44 -16.46 -4.42
N PRO A 40 17.31 -15.22 -4.91
CA PRO A 40 16.04 -14.50 -4.85
C PRO A 40 14.96 -15.28 -5.59
N GLY A 41 13.89 -15.65 -4.90
CA GLY A 41 12.74 -16.27 -5.55
C GLY A 41 12.11 -15.32 -6.57
N GLN A 42 11.37 -15.86 -7.54
CA GLN A 42 10.69 -15.02 -8.54
C GLN A 42 9.76 -14.01 -7.84
N PRO A 43 9.86 -12.71 -8.15
CA PRO A 43 8.99 -11.70 -7.56
C PRO A 43 7.57 -11.87 -8.08
N THR A 44 6.58 -11.81 -7.18
CA THR A 44 5.17 -11.78 -7.55
C THR A 44 4.70 -10.35 -7.67
N LEU A 45 3.98 -10.05 -8.75
CA LEU A 45 3.39 -8.75 -9.02
C LEU A 45 1.89 -8.84 -8.78
N HIS A 46 1.37 -7.95 -7.93
CA HIS A 46 -0.04 -7.84 -7.62
C HIS A 46 -0.55 -6.49 -8.10
N ASN A 47 -1.53 -6.51 -9.01
CA ASN A 47 -2.12 -5.27 -9.51
C ASN A 47 -2.96 -4.63 -8.40
N CYS A 48 -2.76 -3.34 -8.16
CA CYS A 48 -3.50 -2.60 -7.15
C CYS A 48 -3.89 -1.21 -7.66
N THR A 49 -4.87 -0.59 -7.01
CA THR A 49 -5.23 0.80 -7.28
C THR A 49 -4.87 1.62 -6.06
N VAL A 50 -4.14 2.71 -6.30
CA VAL A 50 -3.68 3.62 -5.25
C VAL A 50 -4.13 5.04 -5.53
N VAL A 51 -4.34 5.79 -4.46
CA VAL A 51 -4.60 7.23 -4.50
C VAL A 51 -3.47 7.90 -3.74
N GLU A 52 -2.74 8.79 -4.40
CA GLU A 52 -1.81 9.68 -3.70
C GLU A 52 -2.60 10.76 -2.96
N THR A 53 -2.29 10.93 -1.68
CA THR A 53 -2.85 12.02 -0.87
C THR A 53 -1.78 13.06 -0.65
N GLU A 54 -2.16 14.34 -0.76
CA GLU A 54 -1.22 15.43 -0.53
C GLU A 54 -0.74 15.47 0.93
N TYR A 55 0.53 15.86 1.10
CA TYR A 55 1.19 15.98 2.38
C TYR A 55 0.67 17.20 3.16
N SER A 56 0.00 16.99 4.30
CA SER A 56 -0.38 18.07 5.21
C SER A 56 0.73 18.38 6.22
N LEU A 57 1.02 19.67 6.41
CA LEU A 57 2.02 20.22 7.34
C LEU A 57 1.85 19.78 8.81
N THR A 58 0.68 19.25 9.17
CA THR A 58 0.37 18.71 10.51
C THR A 58 1.19 17.47 10.88
N ASN A 59 1.76 16.76 9.90
CA ASN A 59 2.56 15.54 10.15
C ASN A 59 4.03 15.84 10.54
N ARG A 60 4.40 17.11 10.74
CA ARG A 60 5.79 17.56 10.91
C ARG A 60 6.36 17.43 12.32
N ASP A 61 5.51 17.32 13.35
CA ASP A 61 5.97 17.41 14.75
C ASP A 61 6.45 16.09 15.36
N ALA A 62 6.14 14.92 14.76
CA ALA A 62 6.54 13.63 15.34
C ALA A 62 7.03 12.56 14.34
N THR A 63 6.80 12.73 13.03
CA THR A 63 7.20 11.75 12.01
C THR A 63 8.27 12.33 11.07
N LEU A 64 9.40 11.64 10.95
CA LEU A 64 10.52 11.96 10.04
C LEU A 64 10.15 11.72 8.56
N VAL A 65 9.10 12.39 8.09
CA VAL A 65 8.72 12.40 6.67
C VAL A 65 9.69 13.31 5.92
N GLN A 66 10.40 12.75 4.94
CA GLN A 66 11.44 13.44 4.17
C GLN A 66 10.90 13.88 2.81
N LYS A 67 11.58 14.86 2.19
CA LYS A 67 11.22 15.36 0.86
C LYS A 67 11.37 14.22 -0.16
N GLY A 68 10.27 13.84 -0.81
CA GLY A 68 10.23 12.76 -1.81
C GLY A 68 9.46 11.51 -1.35
N ASP A 69 9.03 11.49 -0.09
CA ASP A 69 8.12 10.46 0.42
C ASP A 69 6.74 10.60 -0.23
N LYS A 70 6.12 9.46 -0.53
CA LYS A 70 4.77 9.37 -1.09
C LYS A 70 3.85 8.77 -0.04
N LEU A 71 2.74 9.46 0.19
CA LEU A 71 1.69 9.05 1.12
C LEU A 71 0.40 8.84 0.33
N GLY A 72 -0.39 7.87 0.73
CA GLY A 72 -1.63 7.60 0.02
C GLY A 72 -2.44 6.48 0.62
N LEU A 73 -3.47 6.09 -0.14
CA LEU A 73 -4.39 5.01 0.18
C LEU A 73 -4.29 3.92 -0.88
N ILE A 74 -4.21 2.66 -0.46
CA ILE A 74 -4.30 1.47 -1.31
C ILE A 74 -5.69 0.85 -1.15
N SER A 75 -6.30 0.51 -2.27
CA SER A 75 -7.56 -0.26 -2.30
C SER A 75 -7.38 -1.64 -1.67
N THR A 76 -8.40 -2.12 -0.96
CA THR A 76 -8.52 -3.52 -0.52
C THR A 76 -8.93 -4.47 -1.65
N ALA A 77 -9.22 -3.96 -2.85
CA ALA A 77 -9.49 -4.76 -4.05
C ALA A 77 -8.20 -5.31 -4.68
N ILE A 78 -7.35 -5.90 -3.86
CA ILE A 78 -6.12 -6.57 -4.26
C ILE A 78 -6.19 -8.02 -3.78
N ASP A 79 -5.63 -8.94 -4.57
CA ASP A 79 -5.65 -10.37 -4.24
C ASP A 79 -4.90 -10.71 -2.94
N THR A 80 -4.01 -9.83 -2.49
CA THR A 80 -3.16 -10.03 -1.33
C THR A 80 -3.05 -8.77 -0.49
N ALA A 81 -3.16 -8.89 0.83
CA ALA A 81 -2.86 -7.79 1.74
C ALA A 81 -1.40 -7.31 1.54
N PRO A 82 -1.17 -6.00 1.42
CA PRO A 82 0.18 -5.44 1.34
C PRO A 82 0.95 -5.71 2.63
N LEU A 83 2.24 -5.96 2.50
CA LEU A 83 3.17 -6.14 3.61
C LEU A 83 4.26 -5.07 3.57
N MET A 84 4.86 -4.76 4.72
CA MET A 84 5.97 -3.81 4.80
C MET A 84 7.19 -4.25 3.98
N SER A 85 7.35 -5.56 3.75
CA SER A 85 8.41 -6.12 2.92
C SER A 85 8.19 -5.94 1.41
N ASP A 86 6.99 -5.50 1.00
CA ASP A 86 6.65 -5.31 -0.40
C ASP A 86 7.19 -3.97 -0.92
N GLN A 87 7.32 -3.89 -2.24
CA GLN A 87 7.67 -2.67 -2.94
C GLN A 87 6.48 -2.18 -3.75
N LEU A 88 6.19 -0.89 -3.68
CA LEU A 88 5.14 -0.25 -4.46
C LEU A 88 5.73 0.31 -5.75
N MET A 89 5.29 -0.22 -6.88
CA MET A 89 5.64 0.26 -8.21
C MET A 89 4.57 1.24 -8.67
N LEU A 90 4.93 2.52 -8.66
CA LEU A 90 4.15 3.62 -9.19
C LEU A 90 4.66 3.99 -10.60
N ALA A 91 3.93 4.82 -11.33
CA ALA A 91 4.36 5.30 -12.65
C ALA A 91 5.71 6.02 -12.61
N ASP A 92 6.03 6.68 -11.49
CA ASP A 92 7.26 7.46 -11.29
C ASP A 92 8.46 6.62 -10.82
N GLY A 93 8.26 5.34 -10.46
CA GLY A 93 9.31 4.45 -9.98
C GLY A 93 8.86 3.44 -8.93
N THR A 94 9.84 2.69 -8.41
CA THR A 94 9.64 1.74 -7.31
C THR A 94 9.97 2.40 -5.98
N TYR A 95 9.09 2.21 -4.99
CA TYR A 95 9.17 2.75 -3.65
C TYR A 95 9.07 1.60 -2.63
N ASN A 96 9.76 1.73 -1.51
CA ASN A 96 9.70 0.81 -0.39
C ASN A 96 8.73 1.34 0.68
N PHE A 97 7.96 0.48 1.32
CA PHE A 97 7.11 0.89 2.43
C PHE A 97 7.95 1.24 3.66
N VAL A 98 7.66 2.40 4.24
CA VAL A 98 8.19 2.87 5.51
C VAL A 98 7.17 2.66 6.60
N ASP A 99 5.90 2.97 6.31
CA ASP A 99 4.77 2.67 7.17
C ASP A 99 3.60 2.14 6.32
N LEU A 100 2.83 1.22 6.90
CA LEU A 100 1.66 0.62 6.28
C LEU A 100 0.64 0.30 7.37
N GLN A 101 -0.47 1.03 7.37
CA GLN A 101 -1.49 0.92 8.39
C GLN A 101 -2.84 0.54 7.77
N PRO A 102 -3.50 -0.54 8.22
CA PRO A 102 -4.86 -0.83 7.79
C PRO A 102 -5.83 0.17 8.44
N LEU A 103 -6.62 0.86 7.63
CA LEU A 103 -7.76 1.64 8.11
C LEU A 103 -8.94 0.70 8.36
N SER A 104 -9.05 0.24 9.61
CA SER A 104 -10.07 -0.71 10.04
C SER A 104 -10.94 -0.17 11.18
N PRO A 105 -11.96 0.66 10.90
CA PRO A 105 -12.95 1.02 11.91
C PRO A 105 -13.76 -0.22 12.32
N GLY A 106 -13.58 -0.66 13.57
CA GLY A 106 -14.16 -1.90 14.08
C GLY A 106 -13.34 -3.13 13.69
N ALA A 107 -13.96 -4.10 13.02
CA ALA A 107 -13.34 -5.37 12.61
C ALA A 107 -13.23 -5.55 11.07
N GLN A 108 -13.48 -4.48 10.31
CA GLN A 108 -13.48 -4.50 8.83
C GLN A 108 -12.38 -3.58 8.31
N VAL A 109 -11.47 -4.13 7.49
CA VAL A 109 -10.43 -3.34 6.81
C VAL A 109 -11.06 -2.68 5.59
N LEU A 110 -11.14 -1.34 5.58
CA LEU A 110 -11.67 -0.61 4.43
C LEU A 110 -10.59 -0.39 3.36
N LEU A 111 -9.42 0.06 3.78
CA LEU A 111 -8.31 0.46 2.91
C LEU A 111 -6.99 0.44 3.70
N TYR A 112 -5.87 0.58 3.01
CA TYR A 112 -4.55 0.66 3.64
C TYR A 112 -3.96 2.05 3.43
N GLU A 113 -3.58 2.72 4.51
CA GLU A 113 -2.75 3.92 4.48
C GLU A 113 -1.30 3.48 4.31
N PHE A 114 -0.61 4.08 3.34
CA PHE A 114 0.79 3.78 3.09
C PHE A 114 1.64 5.04 3.13
N HIS A 115 2.84 4.87 3.66
CA HIS A 115 3.95 5.79 3.56
C HIS A 115 5.09 5.05 2.90
N CYS A 116 5.51 5.51 1.73
CA CYS A 116 6.61 4.89 1.00
C CYS A 116 7.68 5.91 0.63
N ARG A 117 8.91 5.42 0.55
CA ARG A 117 10.11 6.18 0.24
C ARG A 117 10.89 5.48 -0.86
N LYS A 118 11.52 6.28 -1.71
CA LYS A 118 12.37 5.77 -2.79
C LYS A 118 13.66 5.15 -2.24
#